data_AF-A0A358CT19-F1
#
_entry.id   AF-A0A358CT19-F1
#
_cell.length_a   1.000
_cell.length_b   1.000
_cell.length_c   1.000
_cell.angle_alpha   90.00
_cell.angle_beta   90.00
_cell.angle_gamma   90.00
#
_symmetry.space_group_name_H-M   'P 1'
#
loop_
_entity.id
_entity.type
_entity.pdbx_description
1 polymer ?
#
loop_
_entity_poly.entity_id
_entity_poly.type
_entity_poly.pdbx_seq_one_letter_code
_entity_poly.pdbx_strand_id
1 'polypeptide(L)'
;LAQQKELAKLNELFLESYGITIQAGIGLHSGLVHVGNMGTTELFDYTLIGDNVNLASRIEGLTKFYGLEILVSRDIVTACGEGFLFRFIDKVKVKGKAKPVAVYTVYEHDDVDHRKEEFNLFNKALESYAKGQFAETMELIRKLKTFGTDDVLYSLYEKRCNTLINNPPEVWDGIYQHTKK
;
A
#
# COMPACT_ATOMS: atom_id res chain seq x y z
N LEU A 1 -4.55 0.46 -12.45
CA LEU A 1 -5.74 -0.33 -12.80
C LEU A 1 -5.61 -1.00 -14.17
N ALA A 2 -5.61 -0.25 -15.28
CA ALA A 2 -5.50 -0.84 -16.63
C ALA A 2 -4.30 -1.79 -16.81
N GLN A 3 -3.11 -1.42 -16.34
CA GLN A 3 -1.92 -2.28 -16.39
C GLN A 3 -2.10 -3.59 -15.61
N GLN A 4 -2.74 -3.56 -14.43
CA GLN A 4 -3.00 -4.77 -13.64
C GLN A 4 -4.03 -5.68 -14.31
N LYS A 5 -5.10 -5.09 -14.88
CA LYS A 5 -6.09 -5.83 -15.68
C LYS A 5 -5.45 -6.52 -16.87
N GLU A 6 -4.53 -5.86 -17.55
CA GLU A 6 -3.83 -6.46 -18.69
C GLU A 6 -2.85 -7.55 -18.26
N LEU A 7 -2.12 -7.33 -17.15
CA LEU A 7 -1.25 -8.36 -16.58
C LEU A 7 -2.04 -9.62 -16.17
N ALA A 8 -3.24 -9.47 -15.62
CA ALA A 8 -4.11 -10.60 -15.29
C ALA A 8 -4.45 -11.45 -16.51
N LYS A 9 -4.80 -10.84 -17.65
CA LYS A 9 -5.02 -11.56 -18.92
C LYS A 9 -3.75 -12.23 -19.44
N LEU A 10 -2.61 -11.53 -19.38
CA LEU A 10 -1.32 -12.09 -19.79
C LEU A 10 -0.92 -13.28 -18.92
N ASN A 11 -1.27 -13.27 -17.65
CA ASN A 11 -1.01 -14.39 -16.75
C ASN A 11 -1.79 -15.66 -17.12
N GLU A 12 -2.97 -15.55 -17.72
CA GLU A 12 -3.67 -16.73 -18.27
C GLU A 12 -2.83 -17.39 -19.38
N LEU A 13 -2.33 -16.57 -20.32
CA LEU A 13 -1.46 -17.03 -21.40
C LEU A 13 -0.12 -17.58 -20.88
N PHE A 14 0.50 -16.91 -19.91
CA PHE A 14 1.78 -17.36 -19.34
C PHE A 14 1.64 -18.65 -18.54
N LEU A 15 0.51 -18.84 -17.87
CA LEU A 15 0.24 -20.08 -17.16
C LEU A 15 0.08 -21.23 -18.15
N GLU A 16 -0.66 -21.03 -19.24
CA GLU A 16 -0.85 -22.04 -20.29
C GLU A 16 0.45 -22.36 -21.04
N SER A 17 1.20 -21.34 -21.44
CA SER A 17 2.38 -21.49 -22.30
C SER A 17 3.63 -21.89 -21.55
N TYR A 18 3.77 -21.45 -20.29
CA TYR A 18 5.02 -21.54 -19.53
C TYR A 18 4.85 -22.07 -18.10
N GLY A 19 3.62 -22.31 -17.61
CA GLY A 19 3.38 -22.79 -16.25
C GLY A 19 3.71 -21.79 -15.16
N ILE A 20 3.79 -20.49 -15.47
CA ILE A 20 4.15 -19.42 -14.54
C ILE A 20 3.15 -18.26 -14.56
N THR A 21 3.15 -17.46 -13.51
CA THR A 21 2.48 -16.15 -13.45
C THR A 21 3.46 -15.08 -13.00
N ILE A 22 3.19 -13.84 -13.38
CA ILE A 22 3.97 -12.65 -13.03
C ILE A 22 3.14 -11.76 -12.12
N GLN A 23 3.77 -11.26 -11.06
CA GLN A 23 3.19 -10.25 -10.18
C GLN A 23 3.98 -8.95 -10.33
N ALA A 24 3.26 -7.83 -10.39
CA ALA A 24 3.86 -6.50 -10.48
C ALA A 24 3.27 -5.57 -9.41
N GLY A 25 4.14 -4.95 -8.61
CA GLY A 25 3.77 -3.87 -7.70
C GLY A 25 3.83 -2.52 -8.40
N ILE A 26 2.88 -1.64 -8.11
CA ILE A 26 2.88 -0.26 -8.63
C ILE A 26 2.83 0.71 -7.46
N GLY A 27 3.87 1.55 -7.35
CA GLY A 27 3.93 2.66 -6.40
C GLY A 27 3.77 4.01 -7.09
N LEU A 28 2.83 4.83 -6.62
CA LEU A 28 2.58 6.17 -7.19
C LEU A 28 2.79 7.26 -6.14
N HIS A 29 3.54 8.30 -6.54
CA HIS A 29 3.73 9.51 -5.76
C HIS A 29 3.81 10.74 -6.67
N SER A 30 3.37 11.88 -6.15
CA SER A 30 3.45 13.16 -6.84
C SER A 30 4.22 14.15 -5.96
N GLY A 31 5.18 14.86 -6.57
CA GLY A 31 5.99 15.85 -5.89
C GLY A 31 7.03 16.46 -6.83
N LEU A 32 7.62 17.57 -6.41
CA LEU A 32 8.64 18.27 -7.19
C LEU A 32 9.89 17.41 -7.39
N VAL A 33 10.43 17.42 -8.61
CA VAL A 33 11.64 16.70 -9.00
C VAL A 33 12.45 17.55 -9.97
N HIS A 34 13.73 17.23 -10.16
CA HIS A 34 14.53 17.79 -11.23
C HIS A 34 14.47 16.86 -12.44
N VAL A 35 14.19 17.43 -13.61
CA VAL A 35 14.07 16.68 -14.87
C VAL A 35 15.05 17.27 -15.87
N GLY A 36 15.74 16.42 -16.62
CA GLY A 36 16.64 16.86 -17.69
C GLY A 36 17.49 15.73 -18.25
N ASN A 37 18.37 16.10 -19.17
CA ASN A 37 19.40 15.19 -19.69
C ASN A 37 20.46 14.97 -18.62
N MET A 38 20.64 13.72 -18.21
CA MET A 38 21.66 13.31 -17.24
C MET A 38 22.61 12.35 -17.92
N GLY A 39 23.92 12.58 -17.79
CA GLY A 39 24.94 11.72 -18.37
C GLY A 39 26.10 12.52 -18.96
N THR A 40 26.89 11.86 -19.80
CA THR A 40 27.99 12.49 -20.53
C THR A 40 27.51 13.02 -21.88
N THR A 41 28.39 13.70 -22.62
CA THR A 41 28.11 14.15 -23.99
C THR A 41 27.83 13.01 -24.96
N GLU A 42 28.31 11.81 -24.68
CA GLU A 42 28.21 10.62 -25.56
C GLU A 42 27.08 9.67 -25.14
N LEU A 43 26.64 9.73 -23.87
CA LEU A 43 25.56 8.91 -23.34
C LEU A 43 24.78 9.73 -22.31
N PHE A 44 23.56 10.14 -22.67
CA PHE A 44 22.65 10.84 -21.78
C PHE A 44 21.26 10.24 -21.83
N ASP A 45 20.63 10.12 -20.66
CA ASP A 45 19.24 9.74 -20.50
C ASP A 45 18.43 10.97 -20.10
N TYR A 46 17.26 11.16 -20.73
CA TYR A 46 16.28 12.11 -20.23
C TYR A 46 15.58 11.48 -19.02
N THR A 47 15.94 11.94 -17.83
CA THR A 47 15.52 11.30 -16.58
C THR A 47 15.15 12.32 -15.50
N LEU A 48 14.63 11.80 -14.41
CA LEU A 48 14.18 12.52 -13.23
C LEU A 48 15.01 12.13 -12.01
N ILE A 49 15.39 13.12 -11.20
CA ILE A 49 16.17 12.92 -9.97
C ILE A 49 15.51 13.72 -8.84
N GLY A 50 15.45 13.11 -7.66
CA GLY A 50 15.01 13.78 -6.44
C GLY A 50 14.43 12.82 -5.42
N ASP A 51 14.24 13.32 -4.20
CA ASP A 51 13.70 12.52 -3.09
C ASP A 51 12.30 11.95 -3.37
N ASN A 52 11.49 12.63 -4.19
CA ASN A 52 10.15 12.18 -4.53
C ASN A 52 10.18 10.99 -5.52
N VAL A 53 11.21 10.89 -6.37
CA VAL A 53 11.47 9.70 -7.19
C VAL A 53 11.76 8.49 -6.30
N ASN A 54 12.65 8.68 -5.33
CA ASN A 54 12.99 7.65 -4.35
C ASN A 54 11.78 7.25 -3.49
N LEU A 55 10.91 8.19 -3.15
CA LEU A 55 9.68 7.90 -2.40
C LEU A 55 8.70 7.06 -3.22
N ALA A 56 8.51 7.34 -4.51
CA ALA A 56 7.68 6.53 -5.39
C ALA A 56 8.14 5.05 -5.42
N SER A 57 9.45 4.83 -5.61
CA SER A 57 10.04 3.48 -5.57
C SER A 57 9.89 2.80 -4.21
N ARG A 58 9.98 3.54 -3.10
CA ARG A 58 9.76 2.96 -1.76
C ARG A 58 8.30 2.60 -1.52
N ILE A 59 7.35 3.39 -2.05
CA ILE A 59 5.92 3.05 -2.00
C ILE A 59 5.64 1.80 -2.83
N GLU A 60 6.28 1.66 -4.00
CA GLU A 60 6.22 0.43 -4.79
C GLU A 60 6.72 -0.76 -3.98
N GLY A 61 7.88 -0.66 -3.32
CA GLY A 61 8.41 -1.75 -2.50
C GLY A 61 7.50 -2.17 -1.32
N LEU A 62 6.59 -1.30 -0.87
CA LEU A 62 5.60 -1.64 0.17
C LEU A 62 4.46 -2.52 -0.36
N THR A 63 4.22 -2.57 -1.67
CA THR A 63 3.15 -3.39 -2.29
C THR A 63 3.25 -4.85 -1.85
N LYS A 64 4.46 -5.42 -1.95
CA LYS A 64 4.77 -6.77 -1.48
C LYS A 64 4.54 -6.97 0.01
N PHE A 65 4.84 -5.95 0.81
CA PHE A 65 4.69 -6.01 2.26
C PHE A 65 3.22 -6.06 2.69
N TYR A 66 2.36 -5.30 2.02
CA TYR A 66 0.92 -5.29 2.27
C TYR A 66 0.14 -6.34 1.45
N GLY A 67 0.78 -6.97 0.46
CA GLY A 67 0.14 -7.87 -0.50
C GLY A 67 -0.90 -7.17 -1.37
N LEU A 68 -0.66 -5.91 -1.72
CA LEU A 68 -1.53 -5.09 -2.55
C LEU A 68 -0.79 -4.73 -3.83
N GLU A 69 -1.47 -4.80 -4.98
CA GLU A 69 -0.87 -4.57 -6.29
C GLU A 69 -0.51 -3.10 -6.55
N ILE A 70 -1.24 -2.16 -5.94
CA ILE A 70 -1.06 -0.73 -6.14
C ILE A 70 -1.04 -0.03 -4.78
N LEU A 71 -0.04 0.81 -4.56
CA LEU A 71 0.00 1.74 -3.44
C LEU A 71 0.27 3.15 -3.93
N VAL A 72 -0.40 4.11 -3.33
CA VAL A 72 -0.30 5.52 -3.69
C VAL A 72 -0.12 6.38 -2.45
N SER A 73 0.63 7.46 -2.59
CA SER A 73 0.74 8.49 -1.54
C SER A 73 -0.53 9.34 -1.42
N ARG A 74 -0.69 10.04 -0.29
CA ARG A 74 -1.73 11.06 -0.11
C ARG A 74 -1.71 12.14 -1.21
N ASP A 75 -0.54 12.49 -1.73
CA ASP A 75 -0.41 13.50 -2.78
C ASP A 75 -1.09 13.07 -4.08
N ILE A 76 -1.04 11.77 -4.42
CA ILE A 76 -1.79 11.20 -5.54
C ILE A 76 -3.29 11.27 -5.28
N VAL A 77 -3.74 10.86 -4.09
CA VAL A 77 -5.16 10.93 -3.72
C VAL A 77 -5.71 12.36 -3.83
N THR A 78 -4.88 13.36 -3.52
CA THR A 78 -5.28 14.78 -3.58
C THR A 78 -5.24 15.31 -5.01
N ALA A 79 -4.29 14.86 -5.83
CA ALA A 79 -4.16 15.26 -7.23
C ALA A 79 -5.17 14.57 -8.15
N CYS A 80 -5.57 13.35 -7.82
CA CYS A 80 -6.63 12.62 -8.50
C CYS A 80 -7.98 13.20 -8.07
N GLY A 81 -8.76 13.67 -9.04
CA GLY A 81 -10.12 14.15 -8.80
C GLY A 81 -11.13 13.02 -8.58
N GLU A 82 -12.40 13.34 -8.77
CA GLU A 82 -13.51 12.39 -8.68
C GLU A 82 -13.40 11.34 -9.81
N GLY A 83 -13.43 10.05 -9.46
CA GLY A 83 -13.33 8.94 -10.42
C GLY A 83 -12.51 7.75 -9.93
N PHE A 84 -11.78 7.90 -8.82
CA PHE A 84 -11.06 6.82 -8.16
C PHE A 84 -11.48 6.72 -6.70
N LEU A 85 -11.68 5.50 -6.22
CA LEU A 85 -11.90 5.25 -4.80
C LEU A 85 -10.60 4.82 -4.15
N PHE A 86 -10.13 5.67 -3.23
CA PHE A 86 -8.92 5.39 -2.47
C PHE A 86 -9.26 4.91 -1.07
N ARG A 87 -8.64 3.80 -0.66
CA ARG A 87 -8.75 3.26 0.70
C ARG A 87 -7.45 3.49 1.42
N PHE A 88 -7.52 4.08 2.62
CA PHE A 88 -6.35 4.24 3.49
C PHE A 88 -5.86 2.85 3.93
N ILE A 89 -4.55 2.62 3.81
CA ILE A 89 -3.93 1.35 4.16
C ILE A 89 -3.11 1.50 5.43
N ASP A 90 -2.18 2.47 5.49
CA ASP A 90 -1.29 2.63 6.64
C ASP A 90 -0.61 4.01 6.63
N LYS A 91 0.02 4.34 7.75
CA LYS A 91 0.93 5.49 7.89
C LYS A 91 2.33 4.98 8.22
N VAL A 92 3.24 5.09 7.26
CA VAL A 92 4.58 4.47 7.34
C VAL A 92 5.69 5.49 7.53
N LYS A 93 6.68 5.18 8.37
CA LYS A 93 7.93 5.93 8.42
C LYS A 93 8.88 5.40 7.35
N VAL A 94 9.04 6.17 6.29
CA VAL A 94 9.95 5.82 5.19
C VAL A 94 11.36 6.34 5.52
N LYS A 95 12.38 5.50 5.34
CA LYS A 95 13.77 5.87 5.58
C LYS A 95 14.13 7.14 4.81
N GLY A 96 14.70 8.12 5.52
CA GLY A 96 15.10 9.41 4.93
C GLY A 96 14.01 10.49 4.92
N LYS A 97 12.80 10.23 5.46
CA LYS A 97 11.78 11.26 5.67
C LYS A 97 11.50 11.43 7.17
N ALA A 98 11.45 12.68 7.61
CA ALA A 98 11.11 13.02 9.00
C ALA A 98 9.62 12.81 9.31
N LYS A 99 8.75 13.06 8.32
CA LYS A 99 7.30 12.89 8.46
C LYS A 99 6.86 11.53 7.93
N PRO A 100 5.99 10.81 8.65
CA PRO A 100 5.36 9.59 8.15
C PRO A 100 4.52 9.87 6.90
N VAL A 101 4.51 8.91 5.97
CA VAL A 101 3.76 8.97 4.71
C VAL A 101 2.52 8.11 4.84
N ALA A 102 1.35 8.68 4.57
CA ALA A 102 0.11 7.92 4.44
C ALA A 102 0.07 7.24 3.07
N VAL A 103 -0.18 5.93 3.07
CA VAL A 103 -0.34 5.12 1.86
C VAL A 103 -1.77 4.64 1.72
N TYR A 104 -2.23 4.61 0.48
CA TYR A 104 -3.56 4.23 0.08
C TYR A 104 -3.46 3.20 -1.03
N THR A 105 -4.49 2.40 -1.22
CA THR A 105 -4.69 1.64 -2.46
C THR A 105 -5.87 2.22 -3.22
N VAL A 106 -6.04 1.83 -4.48
CA VAL A 106 -7.09 2.29 -5.38
C VAL A 106 -7.95 1.12 -5.83
N TYR A 107 -9.26 1.32 -5.85
CA TYR A 107 -10.25 0.36 -6.33
C TYR A 107 -11.18 1.00 -7.36
N GLU A 108 -11.84 0.18 -8.15
CA GLU A 108 -12.95 0.62 -8.99
C GLU A 108 -14.23 0.77 -8.15
N HIS A 109 -15.17 1.58 -8.62
CA HIS A 109 -16.43 1.81 -7.92
C HIS A 109 -17.19 0.51 -7.67
N ASP A 110 -17.26 -0.35 -8.69
CA ASP A 110 -17.92 -1.65 -8.60
C ASP A 110 -17.29 -2.53 -7.52
N ASP A 111 -15.95 -2.56 -7.38
CA ASP A 111 -15.28 -3.36 -6.35
C ASP A 111 -15.71 -2.95 -4.94
N VAL A 112 -15.83 -1.64 -4.70
CA VAL A 112 -16.19 -1.10 -3.38
C VAL A 112 -17.64 -1.42 -3.03
N ASP A 113 -18.55 -1.37 -4.00
CA ASP A 113 -19.95 -1.70 -3.79
C ASP A 113 -20.14 -3.18 -3.44
N HIS A 114 -19.44 -4.09 -4.15
CA HIS A 114 -19.48 -5.53 -3.86
C HIS A 114 -18.78 -5.88 -2.54
N ARG A 115 -17.78 -5.10 -2.11
CA ARG A 115 -16.98 -5.35 -0.90
C ARG A 115 -17.29 -4.39 0.25
N LYS A 116 -18.46 -3.76 0.24
CA LYS A 116 -18.82 -2.69 1.19
C LYS A 116 -18.71 -3.11 2.66
N GLU A 117 -19.13 -4.32 3.00
CA GLU A 117 -19.00 -4.84 4.37
C GLU A 117 -17.52 -4.95 4.78
N GLU A 118 -16.68 -5.52 3.92
CA GLU A 118 -15.24 -5.67 4.14
C GLU A 118 -14.57 -4.30 4.37
N PHE A 119 -14.89 -3.33 3.52
CA PHE A 119 -14.32 -1.98 3.59
C PHE A 119 -14.71 -1.28 4.89
N ASN A 120 -15.99 -1.33 5.25
CA ASN A 120 -16.48 -0.74 6.50
C ASN A 120 -15.84 -1.40 7.72
N LEU A 121 -15.69 -2.73 7.70
CA LEU A 121 -15.12 -3.45 8.82
C LEU A 121 -13.63 -3.14 8.99
N PHE A 122 -12.89 -3.02 7.88
CA PHE A 122 -11.49 -2.62 7.94
C PHE A 122 -11.28 -1.18 8.36
N ASN A 123 -12.13 -0.25 7.90
CA ASN A 123 -12.05 1.15 8.36
C ASN A 123 -12.24 1.23 9.89
N LYS A 124 -13.20 0.47 10.44
CA LYS A 124 -13.36 0.34 11.90
C LYS A 124 -12.11 -0.25 12.56
N ALA A 125 -11.51 -1.28 11.96
CA ALA A 125 -10.27 -1.87 12.48
C ALA A 125 -9.14 -0.84 12.53
N LEU A 126 -8.98 -0.02 11.49
CA LEU A 126 -7.97 1.05 11.45
C LEU A 126 -8.24 2.15 12.49
N GLU A 127 -9.50 2.50 12.74
CA GLU A 127 -9.87 3.47 13.77
C GLU A 127 -9.53 2.96 15.18
N SER A 128 -9.87 1.71 15.50
CA SER A 128 -9.49 1.07 16.77
C SER A 128 -7.97 0.93 16.88
N TYR A 129 -7.29 0.58 15.79
CA TYR A 129 -5.83 0.47 15.74
C TYR A 129 -5.16 1.81 16.06
N ALA A 130 -5.63 2.91 15.46
CA ALA A 130 -5.11 4.25 15.71
C ALA A 130 -5.28 4.69 17.17
N LYS A 131 -6.35 4.24 17.84
CA LYS A 131 -6.62 4.50 19.27
C LYS A 131 -5.84 3.58 20.23
N GLY A 132 -5.06 2.63 19.72
CA GLY A 132 -4.34 1.66 20.54
C GLY A 132 -5.21 0.52 21.07
N GLN A 133 -6.43 0.37 20.55
CA GLN A 133 -7.39 -0.67 20.94
C GLN A 133 -7.07 -1.97 20.18
N PHE A 134 -5.91 -2.57 20.48
CA PHE A 134 -5.36 -3.68 19.70
C PHE A 134 -6.16 -4.98 19.82
N ALA A 135 -6.80 -5.24 20.96
CA ALA A 135 -7.67 -6.41 21.13
C ALA A 135 -8.91 -6.31 20.24
N GLU A 136 -9.59 -5.16 20.23
CA GLU A 136 -10.74 -4.89 19.35
C GLU A 136 -10.32 -4.95 17.88
N THR A 137 -9.17 -4.34 17.53
CA THR A 137 -8.61 -4.42 16.17
C THR A 137 -8.41 -5.88 15.75
N MET A 138 -7.86 -6.71 16.63
CA MET A 138 -7.61 -8.13 16.35
C MET A 138 -8.90 -8.91 16.10
N GLU A 139 -9.98 -8.63 16.85
CA GLU A 139 -11.30 -9.25 16.61
C GLU A 139 -11.87 -8.87 15.24
N LEU A 140 -11.82 -7.58 14.89
CA LEU A 140 -12.29 -7.08 13.59
C LEU A 140 -11.48 -7.69 12.43
N ILE A 141 -10.15 -7.78 12.59
CA ILE A 141 -9.25 -8.38 11.61
C ILE A 141 -9.50 -9.88 11.46
N ARG A 142 -9.72 -10.62 12.56
CA ARG A 142 -10.08 -12.05 12.48
C ARG A 142 -11.40 -12.27 11.77
N LYS A 143 -12.39 -11.41 12.02
CA LYS A 143 -13.65 -11.44 11.28
C LYS A 143 -13.43 -11.15 9.79
N LEU A 144 -12.60 -10.16 9.45
CA LEU A 144 -12.22 -9.91 8.04
C LEU A 144 -11.58 -11.12 7.38
N LYS A 145 -10.70 -11.85 8.06
CA LYS A 145 -10.06 -13.05 7.51
C LYS A 145 -11.01 -14.19 7.17
N THR A 146 -12.25 -14.20 7.68
CA THR A 146 -13.20 -15.26 7.36
C THR A 146 -13.90 -15.05 6.02
N PHE A 147 -13.85 -13.85 5.42
CA PHE A 147 -14.59 -13.55 4.18
C PHE A 147 -13.92 -12.53 3.25
N GLY A 148 -13.00 -11.70 3.75
CA GLY A 148 -12.33 -10.66 2.98
C GLY A 148 -11.23 -11.22 2.08
N THR A 149 -10.86 -10.46 1.06
CA THR A 149 -9.94 -10.93 0.00
C THR A 149 -8.50 -10.49 0.22
N ASP A 150 -8.25 -9.46 1.03
CA ASP A 150 -6.90 -8.91 1.25
C ASP A 150 -6.14 -9.68 2.37
N ASP A 151 -6.00 -11.01 2.23
CA ASP A 151 -5.49 -11.88 3.32
C ASP A 151 -4.10 -11.49 3.85
N VAL A 152 -3.18 -11.11 2.96
CA VAL A 152 -1.83 -10.68 3.36
C VAL A 152 -1.90 -9.44 4.25
N LEU A 153 -2.74 -8.47 3.89
CA LEU A 153 -2.95 -7.25 4.67
C LEU A 153 -3.56 -7.58 6.05
N TYR A 154 -4.57 -8.44 6.10
CA TYR A 154 -5.23 -8.79 7.35
C TYR A 154 -4.32 -9.62 8.26
N SER A 155 -3.60 -10.59 7.71
CA SER A 155 -2.60 -11.38 8.43
C SER A 155 -1.46 -10.50 8.97
N LEU A 156 -1.06 -9.46 8.23
CA LEU A 156 -0.11 -8.47 8.71
C LEU A 156 -0.65 -7.72 9.95
N TYR A 157 -1.88 -7.21 9.89
CA TYR A 157 -2.47 -6.49 11.02
C TYR A 157 -2.71 -7.38 12.24
N GLU A 158 -3.10 -8.65 12.04
CA GLU A 158 -3.21 -9.63 13.12
C GLU A 158 -1.86 -9.83 13.83
N LYS A 159 -0.79 -10.03 13.06
CA LYS A 159 0.58 -10.18 13.60
C LYS A 159 1.03 -8.93 14.37
N ARG A 160 0.73 -7.73 13.85
CA ARG A 160 1.03 -6.47 14.53
C ARG A 160 0.27 -6.34 15.84
N CYS A 161 -1.04 -6.61 15.85
CA CYS A 161 -1.86 -6.56 17.06
C CYS A 161 -1.34 -7.54 18.10
N ASN A 162 -1.03 -8.79 17.72
CA ASN A 162 -0.45 -9.76 18.64
C ASN A 162 0.87 -9.26 19.25
N THR A 163 1.73 -8.62 18.45
CA THR A 163 2.99 -8.05 18.93
C THR A 163 2.75 -6.92 19.95
N LEU A 164 1.83 -6.01 19.64
CA LEU A 164 1.51 -4.83 20.45
C LEU A 164 0.71 -5.15 21.71
N ILE A 165 -0.08 -6.23 21.71
CA ILE A 165 -0.76 -6.71 22.92
C ILE A 165 0.26 -7.31 23.89
N ASN A 166 1.21 -8.10 23.38
CA ASN A 166 2.23 -8.74 24.21
C ASN A 166 3.32 -7.76 24.66
N ASN A 167 3.60 -6.72 23.87
CA ASN A 167 4.58 -5.68 24.16
C ASN A 167 4.00 -4.30 23.84
N PRO A 168 3.10 -3.78 24.68
CA PRO A 168 2.47 -2.49 24.43
C PRO A 168 3.50 -1.36 24.51
N PRO A 169 3.46 -0.40 23.57
CA PRO A 169 4.32 0.77 23.64
C PRO A 169 3.88 1.70 24.78
N GLU A 170 4.83 2.40 25.40
CA GLU A 170 4.51 3.43 26.41
C GLU A 170 3.67 4.58 25.81
N VAL A 171 3.93 4.92 24.54
CA VAL A 171 3.21 5.94 23.79
C VAL A 171 2.88 5.39 22.40
N TRP A 172 1.63 5.49 21.99
CA TRP A 172 1.15 5.09 20.67
C TRP A 172 0.78 6.30 19.82
N ASP A 173 1.50 6.50 18.72
CA ASP A 173 1.28 7.58 17.74
C ASP A 173 0.47 7.12 16.51
N GLY A 174 -0.12 5.93 16.57
CA GLY A 174 -0.84 5.31 15.45
C GLY A 174 0.06 4.71 14.38
N ILE A 175 1.40 4.68 14.57
CA ILE A 175 2.36 4.27 13.55
C ILE A 175 3.15 3.06 14.00
N TYR A 176 3.03 1.97 13.24
CA TYR A 176 3.84 0.78 13.47
C TYR A 176 5.30 1.03 13.07
N GLN A 177 6.23 0.83 14.00
CA GLN A 177 7.66 0.92 13.72
C GLN A 177 8.23 -0.45 13.35
N HIS A 178 8.82 -0.55 12.16
CA HIS A 178 9.52 -1.74 11.74
C HIS A 178 10.86 -1.83 12.45
N THR A 179 11.00 -2.78 13.37
CA THR A 179 12.23 -3.00 14.15
C THR A 179 13.28 -3.85 13.43
N LYS A 180 13.00 -4.36 12.23
CA LYS A 180 13.96 -5.12 11.41
C LYS A 180 14.18 -4.48 10.03
N LYS A 181 15.46 -4.37 9.68
CA LYS A 181 15.98 -4.09 8.34
C LYS A 181 15.71 -5.27 7.41
#